data_AF-A0A833GAT3-F1
#
_entry.id   AF-A0A833GAT3-F1
#
_cell.length_a   1.000
_cell.length_b   1.000
_cell.length_c   1.000
_cell.angle_alpha   90.00
_cell.angle_beta   90.00
_cell.angle_gamma   90.00
#
_symmetry.space_group_name_H-M   'P 1'
#
loop_
_entity.id
_entity.type
_entity.pdbx_description
1 polymer ?
#
loop_
_entity_poly.entity_id
_entity_poly.type
_entity_poly.pdbx_seq_one_letter_code
_entity_poly.pdbx_strand_id
1 'polypeptide(L)' 'MAITPDLIAAHGLKPDEYQRILALIGREPSLTELGIFSAMWNEHCSYKSSKTWLKTLPTTGQRVIQGP' A
#
# COMPACT_ATOMS: atom_id res chain seq x y z
N MET A 1 -5.36 -19.48 12.46
CA MET A 1 -4.07 -18.94 12.91
C MET A 1 -4.32 -17.49 13.27
N ALA A 2 -4.03 -17.08 14.51
CA ALA A 2 -4.30 -15.71 14.95
C ALA A 2 -3.23 -14.76 14.38
N ILE A 3 -3.61 -13.55 13.96
CA ILE A 3 -2.65 -12.55 13.50
C ILE A 3 -2.02 -11.88 14.74
N THR A 4 -0.70 -12.05 14.92
CA THR A 4 0.05 -11.48 16.04
C THR A 4 0.77 -10.18 15.64
N PRO A 5 1.09 -9.29 16.60
CA PRO A 5 1.91 -8.10 16.34
C PRO A 5 3.26 -8.42 15.68
N ASP A 6 3.91 -9.51 16.09
CA ASP A 6 5.18 -9.95 15.51
C ASP A 6 5.04 -10.37 14.04
N LEU A 7 3.93 -11.04 13.71
CA LEU A 7 3.62 -11.44 12.33
C LEU A 7 3.36 -10.20 11.46
N ILE A 8 2.62 -9.21 11.96
CA ILE A 8 2.37 -7.94 11.27
C ILE A 8 3.69 -7.22 10.98
N ALA A 9 4.58 -7.15 11.98
CA ALA A 9 5.89 -6.54 11.85
C ALA A 9 6.79 -7.31 10.86
N ALA A 10 6.74 -8.65 10.86
CA ALA A 10 7.45 -9.49 9.89
C ALA A 10 6.97 -9.26 8.45
N HIS A 11 5.71 -8.87 8.27
CA HIS A 11 5.15 -8.44 6.98
C HIS A 11 5.49 -6.98 6.60
N GLY A 12 6.32 -6.29 7.39
CA GLY A 12 6.74 -4.91 7.12
C GLY A 12 5.62 -3.89 7.25
N LEU A 13 4.49 -4.27 7.87
CA LEU A 13 3.36 -3.41 8.10
C LEU A 13 3.52 -2.69 9.43
N LYS A 14 3.29 -1.38 9.43
CA LYS A 14 3.25 -0.62 10.68
C LYS A 14 1.92 -0.86 11.41
N PRO A 15 1.86 -0.64 12.74
CA PRO A 15 0.62 -0.82 13.50
C PRO A 15 -0.56 0.01 12.97
N ASP A 16 -0.32 1.24 12.51
CA ASP A 16 -1.33 2.12 11.92
C ASP A 16 -1.83 1.60 10.56
N GLU A 17 -0.95 1.01 9.75
CA GLU A 17 -1.32 0.37 8.49
C GLU A 17 -2.21 -0.85 8.74
N TYR A 18 -1.90 -1.65 9.76
CA TYR A 18 -2.76 -2.78 10.13
C TYR A 18 -4.14 -2.33 10.62
N GLN A 19 -4.22 -1.27 11.44
CA GLN A 19 -5.52 -0.70 11.82
C GLN A 19 -6.32 -0.22 10.61
N ARG A 20 -5.63 0.35 9.60
CA ARG A 20 -6.26 0.75 8.35
C ARG A 20 -6.76 -0.45 7.54
N ILE A 21 -6.02 -1.56 7.52
CA ILE A 21 -6.46 -2.82 6.90
C ILE A 21 -7.73 -3.34 7.59
N LEU A 22 -7.77 -3.35 8.93
CA LEU A 22 -8.96 -3.74 9.69
C LEU A 22 -10.17 -2.85 9.36
N ALA A 23 -9.97 -1.54 9.28
CA ALA A 23 -11.03 -0.59 8.92
C ALA A 23 -11.55 -0.77 7.48
N LEU A 24 -10.66 -1.14 6.53
CA LEU A 24 -11.03 -1.38 5.14
C LEU A 24 -11.79 -2.70 4.94
N ILE A 25 -11.39 -3.75 5.63
CA ILE A 25 -11.98 -5.09 5.48
C ILE A 25 -13.20 -5.28 6.41
N GLY A 26 -13.24 -4.60 7.56
CA GLY A 26 -14.30 -4.71 8.56
C GLY A 26 -14.23 -5.98 9.43
N ARG A 27 -13.17 -6.78 9.29
CA ARG A 27 -12.87 -8.00 10.07
C ARG A 27 -11.36 -8.24 10.12
N GLU A 28 -10.94 -9.23 10.90
CA GLU A 28 -9.55 -9.70 10.88
C GLU A 28 -9.18 -10.30 9.51
N PRO A 29 -8.05 -9.89 8.90
CA PRO A 29 -7.58 -10.48 7.66
C PRO A 29 -7.04 -11.89 7.87
N SER A 30 -7.22 -12.75 6.88
CA SER A 30 -6.49 -14.01 6.77
C SER A 30 -5.00 -13.76 6.50
N LEU A 31 -4.16 -14.77 6.74
CA LEU A 31 -2.72 -14.69 6.44
C LEU A 31 -2.44 -14.34 4.97
N THR A 32 -3.23 -14.90 4.05
CA THR A 32 -3.11 -14.61 2.61
C THR A 32 -3.45 -13.15 2.31
N GLU A 33 -4.54 -12.63 2.88
CA GLU A 33 -4.91 -11.21 2.74
C GLU A 33 -3.81 -10.30 3.31
N LEU A 34 -3.28 -10.62 4.49
CA LEU A 34 -2.17 -9.88 5.09
C LEU A 34 -0.92 -9.86 4.19
N GLY A 35 -0.58 -11.00 3.58
CA GLY A 35 0.51 -11.10 2.61
C GLY A 35 0.29 -10.24 1.36
N ILE A 36 -0.95 -10.18 0.86
CA ILE A 36 -1.31 -9.30 -0.27
C ILE A 36 -1.13 -7.83 0.10
N PHE A 37 -1.62 -7.41 1.28
CA PHE A 37 -1.42 -6.04 1.75
C PHE A 37 0.06 -5.70 1.93
N SER A 38 0.84 -6.61 2.52
CA SER A 38 2.29 -6.48 2.66
C SER A 38 2.98 -6.21 1.32
N ALA A 39 2.67 -7.01 0.30
CA ALA A 39 3.24 -6.84 -1.04
C ALA A 39 2.77 -5.54 -1.70
N MET A 40 1.49 -5.20 -1.58
CA MET A 40 0.91 -4.09 -2.34
C MET A 40 1.17 -2.71 -1.72
N TRP A 41 1.36 -2.65 -0.41
CA TRP A 41 1.57 -1.39 0.31
C TRP A 41 3.05 -1.10 0.59
N ASN A 42 3.96 -1.94 0.10
CA ASN A 42 5.39 -1.64 0.14
C ASN A 42 5.73 -0.45 -0.78
N GLU A 43 6.93 0.12 -0.61
CA GLU A 43 7.35 1.29 -1.40
C GLU A 43 7.44 0.99 -2.90
N HIS A 44 7.93 -0.19 -3.26
CA HIS A 44 8.15 -0.60 -4.64
C HIS A 44 6.85 -0.60 -5.47
N CYS A 45 5.75 -1.09 -4.90
CA CYS A 45 4.47 -1.17 -5.58
C CYS A 45 3.62 0.09 -5.40
N SER A 46 3.67 0.72 -4.22
CA SER A 46 2.77 1.83 -3.89
C SER A 46 3.32 3.21 -4.26
N TYR A 47 4.63 3.33 -4.49
CA TYR A 47 5.33 4.60 -4.69
C TYR A 47 5.04 5.60 -3.55
N LYS A 48 4.93 5.13 -2.30
CA LYS A 48 4.36 5.90 -1.18
C LYS A 48 5.09 7.23 -0.96
N SER A 49 6.41 7.23 -1.08
CA SER A 49 7.22 8.43 -0.90
C SER A 49 7.29 9.29 -2.18
N SER A 50 7.36 8.66 -3.35
CA SER A 50 7.63 9.32 -4.63
C SER A 50 6.38 9.84 -5.33
N LYS A 51 5.22 9.22 -5.13
CA LYS A 51 3.95 9.56 -5.80
C LYS A 51 3.54 11.03 -5.60
N THR A 52 3.80 11.61 -4.43
CA THR A 52 3.48 13.02 -4.15
C THR A 52 4.28 13.96 -5.06
N TRP A 53 5.55 13.64 -5.30
CA TRP A 53 6.43 14.44 -6.14
C TRP A 53 6.17 14.19 -7.63
N LEU A 54 5.90 12.95 -8.03
CA LEU A 54 5.60 12.63 -9.43
C LEU A 54 4.37 13.39 -9.97
N LYS A 55 3.41 13.72 -9.11
CA LYS A 55 2.23 14.52 -9.46
C LYS A 55 2.53 15.99 -9.80
N THR A 56 3.71 16.51 -9.46
CA THR A 56 4.06 17.91 -9.77
C THR A 56 4.65 18.08 -11.17
N LEU A 57 4.98 16.98 -11.83
CA LEU A 57 5.55 16.99 -13.17
C LEU A 57 4.47 17.34 -14.21
N PRO A 58 4.80 18.11 -15.27
CA PRO A 58 3.85 18.45 -16.32
C PRO A 58 3.47 17.19 -17.12
N THR A 59 2.17 16.89 -17.19
CA THR A 59 1.65 15.70 -17.90
C THR A 59 0.86 16.04 -19.18
N THR A 60 0.67 17.32 -19.47
CA THR A 60 -0.17 17.81 -20.58
C THR A 60 0.65 18.51 -21.66
N GLY A 61 0.26 18.35 -22.94
CA GLY A 61 0.86 19.10 -24.05
C GLY A 61 0.23 18.72 -25.40
N GLN A 62 0.40 19.57 -26.41
CA GLN A 62 -0.23 19.40 -27.74
C GLN A 62 0.10 18.06 -28.44
N ARG A 63 1.20 17.41 -28.07
CA ARG A 63 1.67 16.15 -28.65
C ARG A 63 1.56 14.95 -27.71
N VAL A 64 0.93 15.09 -26.54
CA VAL A 64 0.73 13.99 -25.61
C VAL A 64 -0.44 13.14 -26.10
N ILE A 65 -0.18 11.86 -26.40
CA ILE A 65 -1.20 10.90 -26.83
C ILE A 65 -1.80 10.17 -25.61
N GLN A 66 -0.98 9.82 -24.62
CA GLN A 66 -1.41 9.23 -23.36
C GLN A 66 -0.47 9.64 -22.23
N GLY A 67 -1.05 10.11 -21.12
CA GLY A 67 -0.32 10.44 -19.89
C GLY A 67 -0.20 9.26 -18.92
N PRO A 68 0.53 9.44 -17.82
CA PRO A 68 0.56 8.50 -16.70
C PRO A 68 -0.78 8.41 -15.94
#